data_AF-A0A292QSY4-F1
#
_entry.id   AF-A0A292QSY4-F1
#
_cell.length_a   1.000
_cell.length_b   1.000
_cell.length_c   1.000
_cell.angle_alpha   90.00
_cell.angle_beta   90.00
_cell.angle_gamma   90.00
#
_symmetry.space_group_name_H-M   'P 1'
#
loop_
_entity.id
_entity.type
_entity.pdbx_description
1 polymer ?
#
loop_
_entity_poly.entity_id
_entity_poly.type
_entity_poly.pdbx_seq_one_letter_code
_entity_poly.pdbx_strand_id
1 'polypeptide(L)'
;MSLAISTLEYLQTRLNIPDSKLQTYADKSVEEIIQAEAAQGNQAAIQLAADMFSDPTQLIELFQLAGPENKLIIMQSMNSEQLEKLLPMLETEDLLQGLQFFTQDNLMDLLKEIPMEELVKTVMQLFSEREIIENMPEKELDKLLTSHDMDKELVLKNLQSLPEIYLQQIIESVTGEEAQGNAQEMVIQISQMGDQNYKQAIMNLQPEQKRQLTLAITSAEPKYYEKFSADAYTHIINRERQKDETIKAMGVIKPEYLQKMIATLPQDLMSVVITQIDTEKFADSLINKFPEILAKFIAG
;
A
#
# COMPACT_ATOMS: atom_id res chain seq x y z
N MET A 1 3.09 31.05 -1.07
CA MET A 1 1.72 31.31 -0.57
C MET A 1 1.83 31.57 0.92
N SER A 2 1.13 32.58 1.44
CA SER A 2 1.09 32.90 2.87
C SER A 2 -0.01 32.11 3.56
N LEU A 3 0.24 31.62 4.77
CA LEU A 3 -0.75 30.90 5.56
C LEU A 3 -1.87 31.86 5.98
N ALA A 4 -3.13 31.45 5.79
CA ALA A 4 -4.28 32.23 6.23
C ALA A 4 -4.45 32.06 7.75
N ILE A 5 -4.02 33.06 8.53
CA ILE A 5 -4.20 33.05 9.99
C ILE A 5 -5.54 33.70 10.31
N SER A 6 -6.17 33.30 11.42
CA SER A 6 -7.37 33.93 11.94
C SER A 6 -7.29 35.47 11.95
N THR A 7 -8.39 36.12 11.55
CA THR A 7 -8.42 37.55 11.26
C THR A 7 -8.29 38.41 12.51
N LEU A 8 -7.97 39.70 12.30
CA LEU A 8 -7.99 40.72 13.35
C LEU A 8 -9.33 40.77 14.09
N GLU A 9 -10.45 40.53 13.38
CA GLU A 9 -11.81 40.48 13.93
C GLU A 9 -12.01 39.27 14.86
N TYR A 10 -11.43 38.11 14.53
CA TYR A 10 -11.42 36.95 15.41
C TYR A 10 -10.66 37.25 16.70
N LEU A 11 -9.44 37.80 16.60
CA LEU A 11 -8.64 38.17 17.77
C LEU A 11 -9.31 39.26 18.59
N GLN A 12 -9.96 40.22 17.95
CA GLN A 12 -10.71 41.26 18.63
C GLN A 12 -11.78 40.67 19.54
N THR A 13 -12.57 39.75 19.00
CA THR A 13 -13.66 39.09 19.73
C THR A 13 -13.11 38.19 20.83
N ARG A 14 -12.04 37.44 20.55
CA ARG A 14 -11.46 36.45 21.46
C ARG A 14 -10.71 37.08 22.63
N LEU A 15 -9.98 38.17 22.37
CA LEU A 15 -9.13 38.85 23.35
C LEU A 15 -9.83 40.07 23.98
N ASN A 16 -11.08 40.34 23.62
CA ASN A 16 -11.84 41.54 24.02
C ASN A 16 -11.08 42.84 23.72
N ILE A 17 -10.47 42.94 22.55
CA ILE A 17 -9.72 44.14 22.14
C ILE A 17 -10.74 45.25 21.78
N PRO A 18 -10.66 46.44 22.38
CA PRO A 18 -11.55 47.55 22.03
C PRO A 18 -11.25 48.09 20.63
N ASP A 19 -12.27 48.55 19.91
CA ASP A 19 -12.17 49.10 18.54
C ASP A 19 -11.08 50.17 18.41
N SER A 20 -10.87 50.96 19.46
CA SER A 20 -9.87 52.02 19.52
C SER A 20 -8.42 51.52 19.42
N LYS A 21 -8.15 50.25 19.74
CA LYS A 21 -6.82 49.64 19.63
C LYS A 21 -6.56 48.95 18.29
N LEU A 22 -7.59 48.65 17.49
CA LEU A 22 -7.43 47.91 16.24
C LEU A 22 -6.51 48.62 15.24
N GLN A 23 -6.55 49.95 15.20
CA GLN A 23 -5.68 50.74 14.32
C GLN A 23 -4.19 50.56 14.66
N THR A 24 -3.85 50.20 15.90
CA THR A 24 -2.45 49.95 16.32
C THR A 24 -1.95 48.55 15.94
N TYR A 25 -2.87 47.68 15.51
CA TYR A 25 -2.64 46.28 15.18
C TYR A 25 -2.77 46.00 13.68
N ALA A 26 -3.08 47.01 12.87
CA ALA A 26 -3.31 46.88 11.43
C ALA A 26 -2.12 46.28 10.66
N ASP A 27 -0.89 46.55 11.10
CA ASP A 27 0.34 46.06 10.48
C ASP A 27 1.04 44.96 11.29
N LYS A 28 0.38 44.45 12.35
CA LYS A 28 0.95 43.45 13.25
C LYS A 28 0.52 42.04 12.89
N SER A 29 1.41 41.07 13.09
CA SER A 29 1.06 39.65 13.02
C SER A 29 0.14 39.25 14.19
N VAL A 30 -0.56 38.12 14.03
CA VAL A 30 -1.40 37.54 15.09
C VAL A 30 -0.62 37.31 16.38
N GLU A 31 0.63 36.85 16.30
CA GLU A 31 1.49 36.70 17.47
C GLU A 31 1.83 38.05 18.09
N GLU A 32 2.24 39.05 17.30
CA GLU A 32 2.59 40.37 17.83
C GLU A 32 1.42 41.03 18.55
N ILE A 33 0.18 40.77 18.10
CA ILE A 33 -1.05 41.22 18.77
C ILE A 33 -1.24 40.46 20.09
N ILE A 34 -1.11 39.13 20.07
CA ILE A 34 -1.24 38.28 21.28
C ILE A 34 -0.16 38.65 22.31
N GLN A 35 1.10 38.79 21.91
CA GLN A 35 2.21 39.18 22.77
C GLN A 35 2.04 40.60 23.30
N ALA A 36 1.61 41.56 22.47
CA ALA A 36 1.38 42.94 22.90
C ALA A 36 0.24 43.04 23.92
N GLU A 37 -0.85 42.30 23.73
CA GLU A 37 -1.95 42.22 24.69
C GLU A 37 -1.53 41.47 25.97
N ALA A 38 -0.78 40.37 25.86
CA ALA A 38 -0.27 39.62 27.01
C ALA A 38 0.69 40.46 27.86
N ALA A 39 1.60 41.22 27.22
CA ALA A 39 2.50 42.16 27.89
C ALA A 39 1.76 43.32 28.59
N GLN A 40 0.55 43.66 28.11
CA GLN A 40 -0.36 44.62 28.73
C GLN A 40 -1.23 44.00 29.84
N GLY A 41 -1.04 42.72 30.16
CA GLY A 41 -1.74 42.02 31.24
C GLY A 41 -3.11 41.46 30.84
N ASN A 42 -3.42 41.38 29.55
CA ASN A 42 -4.64 40.75 29.07
C ASN A 42 -4.60 39.24 29.34
N GLN A 43 -5.39 38.78 30.30
CA GLN A 43 -5.41 37.37 30.73
C GLN A 43 -5.84 36.43 29.60
N ALA A 44 -6.72 36.86 28.69
CA ALA A 44 -7.11 36.06 27.53
C ALA A 44 -5.94 35.87 26.55
N ALA A 45 -5.10 36.89 26.38
CA ALA A 45 -3.92 36.82 25.53
C ALA A 45 -2.79 35.97 26.16
N ILE A 46 -2.61 36.06 27.48
CA ILE A 46 -1.66 35.21 28.23
C ILE A 46 -2.07 33.73 28.10
N GLN A 47 -3.36 33.44 28.29
CA GLN A 47 -3.89 32.08 28.16
C GLN A 47 -3.77 31.57 26.72
N LEU A 48 -4.14 32.39 25.73
CA LEU A 48 -4.04 32.04 24.31
C LEU A 48 -2.59 31.78 23.88
N ALA A 49 -1.62 32.56 24.38
CA ALA A 49 -0.20 32.33 24.10
C ALA A 49 0.33 31.02 24.70
N ALA A 50 -0.16 30.63 25.89
CA ALA A 50 0.18 29.35 26.50
C ALA A 50 -0.46 28.19 25.72
N ASP A 51 -1.74 28.31 25.39
CA ASP A 51 -2.53 27.26 24.75
C ASP A 51 -2.16 27.03 23.29
N MET A 52 -1.66 28.05 22.58
CA MET A 52 -1.23 27.93 21.17
C MET A 52 -0.18 26.82 20.94
N PHE A 53 0.61 26.49 21.96
CA PHE A 53 1.64 25.44 21.91
C PHE A 53 1.29 24.18 22.71
N SER A 54 0.09 24.09 23.25
CA SER A 54 -0.30 22.95 24.09
C SER A 54 -1.72 22.43 23.88
N ASP A 55 -2.58 23.18 23.16
CA ASP A 55 -3.96 22.80 22.83
C ASP A 55 -4.14 22.70 21.30
N PRO A 56 -4.32 21.48 20.76
CA PRO A 56 -4.63 21.26 19.35
C PRO A 56 -5.84 22.07 18.85
N THR A 57 -6.86 22.28 19.70
CA THR A 57 -8.08 23.01 19.32
C THR A 57 -7.77 24.48 19.04
N GLN A 58 -7.00 25.13 19.90
CA GLN A 58 -6.59 26.52 19.67
C GLN A 58 -5.71 26.63 18.42
N LEU A 59 -4.83 25.66 18.18
CA LEU A 59 -3.99 25.64 16.98
C LEU A 59 -4.84 25.53 15.70
N ILE A 60 -5.87 24.68 15.70
CA ILE A 60 -6.79 24.52 14.56
C ILE A 60 -7.50 25.83 14.25
N GLU A 61 -8.01 26.52 15.26
CA GLU A 61 -8.70 27.80 15.09
C GLU A 61 -7.75 28.89 14.61
N LEU A 62 -6.58 29.03 15.23
CA LEU A 62 -5.62 30.08 14.91
C LEU A 62 -5.06 29.95 13.49
N PHE A 63 -4.63 28.75 13.11
CA PHE A 63 -4.05 28.46 11.80
C PHE A 63 -5.10 28.00 10.77
N GLN A 64 -6.40 28.06 11.11
CA GLN A 64 -7.51 27.62 10.27
C GLN A 64 -7.26 26.25 9.61
N LEU A 65 -6.75 25.30 10.40
CA LEU A 65 -6.28 23.99 9.90
C LEU A 65 -7.43 23.12 9.37
N ALA A 66 -8.69 23.47 9.60
CA ALA A 66 -9.82 22.82 8.94
C ALA A 66 -9.80 23.02 7.41
N GLY A 67 -9.14 24.08 6.92
CA GLY A 67 -8.93 24.31 5.50
C GLY A 67 -7.75 23.49 4.95
N PRO A 68 -7.92 22.77 3.82
CA PRO A 68 -6.83 21.97 3.24
C PRO A 68 -5.65 22.82 2.74
N GLU A 69 -5.88 24.09 2.39
CA GLU A 69 -4.83 25.00 1.92
C GLU A 69 -3.77 25.29 2.99
N ASN A 70 -4.18 25.58 4.22
CA ASN A 70 -3.24 25.86 5.30
C ASN A 70 -2.48 24.61 5.74
N LYS A 71 -3.16 23.45 5.79
CA LYS A 71 -2.47 22.16 5.99
C LYS A 71 -1.40 21.96 4.91
N LEU A 72 -1.73 22.19 3.64
CA LEU A 72 -0.80 22.03 2.53
C LEU A 72 0.39 22.99 2.63
N ILE A 73 0.18 24.25 2.98
CA ILE A 73 1.27 25.23 3.17
C ILE A 73 2.22 24.77 4.28
N ILE A 74 1.69 24.27 5.40
CA ILE A 74 2.51 23.72 6.49
C ILE A 74 3.29 22.50 5.99
N MET A 75 2.64 21.55 5.31
CA MET A 75 3.28 20.34 4.80
C MET A 75 4.36 20.64 3.76
N GLN A 76 4.17 21.64 2.91
CA GLN A 76 5.19 22.09 1.94
C GLN A 76 6.45 22.65 2.60
N SER A 77 6.36 23.09 3.87
CA SER A 77 7.53 23.54 4.65
C SER A 77 8.29 22.41 5.37
N MET A 78 7.69 21.21 5.43
CA MET A 78 8.29 20.01 5.99
C MET A 78 9.20 19.33 4.96
N ASN A 79 10.26 18.67 5.42
CA ASN A 79 11.08 17.81 4.56
C ASN A 79 10.46 16.41 4.40
N SER A 80 10.98 15.59 3.49
CA SER A 80 10.46 14.24 3.23
C SER A 80 10.43 13.35 4.48
N GLU A 81 11.45 13.38 5.32
CA GLU A 81 11.50 12.57 6.56
C GLU A 81 10.42 12.98 7.57
N GLN A 82 10.11 14.27 7.65
CA GLN A 82 9.03 14.80 8.50
C GLN A 82 7.65 14.39 7.95
N LEU A 83 7.46 14.44 6.64
CA LEU A 83 6.21 14.00 5.99
C LEU A 83 6.00 12.48 6.13
N GLU A 84 7.04 11.68 5.98
CA GLU A 84 6.97 10.22 6.17
C GLU A 84 6.47 9.84 7.57
N LYS A 85 6.86 10.59 8.61
CA LYS A 85 6.40 10.39 9.99
C LYS A 85 4.91 10.68 10.19
N LEU A 86 4.26 11.37 9.26
CA LEU A 86 2.83 11.64 9.27
C LEU A 86 2.01 10.55 8.56
N LEU A 87 2.61 9.77 7.65
CA LEU A 87 1.92 8.72 6.90
C LEU A 87 1.21 7.67 7.79
N PRO A 88 1.74 7.26 8.95
CA PRO A 88 1.04 6.33 9.84
C PRO A 88 -0.26 6.87 10.45
N MET A 89 -0.54 8.17 10.29
CA MET A 89 -1.74 8.83 10.81
C MET A 89 -2.89 8.83 9.83
N LEU A 90 -2.61 8.48 8.56
CA LEU A 90 -3.61 8.32 7.50
C LEU A 90 -4.38 7.02 7.71
N GLU A 91 -5.67 7.05 7.40
CA GLU A 91 -6.48 5.84 7.34
C GLU A 91 -6.14 5.09 6.04
N THR A 92 -6.43 3.78 6.01
CA THR A 92 -6.13 2.96 4.82
C THR A 92 -6.77 3.51 3.55
N GLU A 93 -7.99 4.05 3.64
CA GLU A 93 -8.69 4.63 2.50
C GLU A 93 -7.93 5.84 1.91
N ASP A 94 -7.32 6.67 2.75
CA ASP A 94 -6.52 7.82 2.31
C ASP A 94 -5.22 7.37 1.64
N LEU A 95 -4.59 6.31 2.17
CA LEU A 95 -3.42 5.69 1.54
C LEU A 95 -3.76 5.14 0.14
N LEU A 96 -4.93 4.48 -0.01
CA LEU A 96 -5.39 4.00 -1.31
C LEU A 96 -5.70 5.14 -2.29
N GLN A 97 -6.26 6.26 -1.80
CA GLN A 97 -6.42 7.47 -2.61
C GLN A 97 -5.06 8.00 -3.06
N GLY A 98 -4.04 7.97 -2.18
CA GLY A 98 -2.68 8.36 -2.53
C GLY A 98 -2.08 7.52 -3.66
N LEU A 99 -2.45 6.24 -3.78
CA LEU A 99 -2.00 5.38 -4.87
C LEU A 99 -2.51 5.85 -6.25
N GLN A 100 -3.55 6.69 -6.30
CA GLN A 100 -4.04 7.28 -7.56
C GLN A 100 -3.02 8.22 -8.22
N PHE A 101 -2.01 8.70 -7.50
CA PHE A 101 -0.95 9.52 -8.10
C PHE A 101 0.08 8.71 -8.91
N PHE A 102 0.11 7.39 -8.77
CA PHE A 102 1.03 6.54 -9.53
C PHE A 102 0.46 6.14 -10.89
N THR A 103 1.33 5.91 -11.88
CA THR A 103 0.94 5.24 -13.13
C THR A 103 0.69 3.76 -12.87
N GLN A 104 0.02 3.08 -13.79
CA GLN A 104 -0.21 1.63 -13.67
C GLN A 104 1.10 0.85 -13.59
N ASP A 105 2.09 1.18 -14.41
CA ASP A 105 3.41 0.52 -14.38
C ASP A 105 4.12 0.77 -13.04
N ASN A 106 4.09 1.99 -12.50
CA ASN A 106 4.70 2.28 -11.19
C ASN A 106 4.03 1.46 -10.08
N LEU A 107 2.71 1.26 -10.12
CA LEU A 107 2.02 0.42 -9.15
C LEU A 107 2.48 -1.04 -9.24
N MET A 108 2.75 -1.54 -10.45
CA MET A 108 3.28 -2.89 -10.64
C MET A 108 4.68 -3.01 -10.02
N ASP A 109 5.54 -2.02 -10.22
CA ASP A 109 6.87 -2.01 -9.61
C ASP A 109 6.78 -1.97 -8.08
N LEU A 110 5.89 -1.15 -7.52
CA LEU A 110 5.64 -1.11 -6.07
C LEU A 110 5.13 -2.45 -5.53
N LEU A 111 4.26 -3.14 -6.26
CA LEU A 111 3.74 -4.47 -5.90
C LEU A 111 4.82 -5.56 -5.94
N LYS A 112 5.95 -5.37 -6.62
CA LYS A 112 7.08 -6.31 -6.58
C LYS A 112 7.92 -6.19 -5.33
N GLU A 113 7.89 -5.02 -4.69
CA GLU A 113 8.72 -4.70 -3.51
C GLU A 113 8.07 -5.11 -2.18
N ILE A 114 6.78 -5.48 -2.19
CA ILE A 114 6.10 -6.00 -1.00
C ILE A 114 6.35 -7.50 -0.78
N PRO A 115 6.13 -8.02 0.43
CA PRO A 115 6.20 -9.46 0.66
C PRO A 115 5.27 -10.22 -0.27
N MET A 116 5.75 -11.36 -0.76
CA MET A 116 5.00 -12.21 -1.70
C MET A 116 3.61 -12.58 -1.17
N GLU A 117 3.47 -12.84 0.14
CA GLU A 117 2.18 -13.11 0.78
C GLU A 117 1.14 -11.99 0.53
N GLU A 118 1.57 -10.73 0.63
CA GLU A 118 0.70 -9.56 0.43
C GLU A 118 0.36 -9.37 -1.06
N LEU A 119 1.31 -9.65 -1.95
CA LEU A 119 1.07 -9.67 -3.40
C LEU A 119 0.06 -10.76 -3.78
N VAL A 120 0.22 -11.98 -3.27
CA VAL A 120 -0.72 -13.08 -3.53
C VAL A 120 -2.13 -12.74 -3.02
N LYS A 121 -2.27 -12.15 -1.82
CA LYS A 121 -3.58 -11.65 -1.35
C LYS A 121 -4.20 -10.66 -2.31
N THR A 122 -3.42 -9.73 -2.83
CA THR A 122 -3.88 -8.73 -3.81
C THR A 122 -4.33 -9.39 -5.11
N VAL A 123 -3.57 -10.37 -5.62
CA VAL A 123 -3.93 -11.14 -6.82
C VAL A 123 -5.22 -11.92 -6.59
N MET A 124 -5.40 -12.54 -5.42
CA MET A 124 -6.61 -13.30 -5.07
C MET A 124 -7.87 -12.44 -4.92
N GLN A 125 -7.71 -11.13 -4.70
CA GLN A 125 -8.84 -10.18 -4.78
C GLN A 125 -9.23 -9.85 -6.23
N LEU A 126 -8.28 -9.93 -7.16
CA LEU A 126 -8.47 -9.54 -8.56
C LEU A 126 -8.89 -10.70 -9.46
N PHE A 127 -8.52 -11.93 -9.11
CA PHE A 127 -8.66 -13.11 -9.95
C PHE A 127 -9.11 -14.31 -9.12
N SER A 128 -9.92 -15.18 -9.73
CA SER A 128 -10.11 -16.54 -9.23
C SER A 128 -8.83 -17.36 -9.38
N GLU A 129 -8.67 -18.40 -8.56
CA GLU A 129 -7.55 -19.35 -8.65
C GLU A 129 -7.35 -19.90 -10.07
N ARG A 130 -8.44 -20.21 -10.75
CA ARG A 130 -8.43 -20.67 -12.13
C ARG A 130 -7.86 -19.63 -13.09
N GLU A 131 -8.33 -18.38 -13.00
CA GLU A 131 -7.82 -17.29 -13.84
C GLU A 131 -6.33 -17.02 -13.60
N ILE A 132 -5.87 -17.14 -12.35
CA ILE A 132 -4.44 -16.99 -12.01
C ILE A 132 -3.64 -18.03 -12.80
N ILE A 133 -4.01 -19.31 -12.71
CA ILE A 133 -3.28 -20.40 -13.38
C ILE A 133 -3.42 -20.34 -14.90
N GLU A 134 -4.58 -19.96 -15.43
CA GLU A 134 -4.80 -19.79 -16.88
C GLU A 134 -3.94 -18.68 -17.48
N ASN A 135 -3.72 -17.59 -16.75
CA ASN A 135 -2.91 -16.46 -17.19
C ASN A 135 -1.43 -16.57 -16.82
N MET A 136 -1.06 -17.54 -15.98
CA MET A 136 0.31 -17.77 -15.54
C MET A 136 1.20 -18.21 -16.71
N PRO A 137 2.40 -17.60 -16.88
CA PRO A 137 3.36 -18.06 -17.88
C PRO A 137 3.72 -19.53 -17.68
N GLU A 138 3.77 -20.32 -18.75
CA GLU A 138 4.03 -21.76 -18.67
C GLU A 138 5.34 -22.10 -17.94
N LYS A 139 6.39 -21.28 -18.15
CA LYS A 139 7.68 -21.39 -17.44
C LYS A 139 7.56 -21.34 -15.91
N GLU A 140 6.58 -20.61 -15.38
CA GLU A 140 6.33 -20.52 -13.94
C GLU A 140 5.63 -21.78 -13.43
N LEU A 141 4.71 -22.35 -14.22
CA LEU A 141 4.08 -23.64 -13.93
C LEU A 141 5.14 -24.76 -13.92
N ASP A 142 6.01 -24.79 -14.93
CA ASP A 142 7.12 -25.75 -15.01
C ASP A 142 8.05 -25.64 -13.80
N LYS A 143 8.45 -24.40 -13.48
CA LYS A 143 9.32 -24.11 -12.34
C LYS A 143 8.69 -24.58 -11.04
N LEU A 144 7.40 -24.34 -10.83
CA LEU A 144 6.69 -24.76 -9.62
C LEU A 144 6.70 -26.29 -9.51
N LEU A 145 6.17 -26.98 -10.52
CA LEU A 145 5.96 -28.43 -10.52
C LEU A 145 7.26 -29.24 -10.45
N THR A 146 8.38 -28.67 -10.91
CA THR A 146 9.70 -29.33 -10.92
C THR A 146 10.66 -28.80 -9.86
N SER A 147 10.22 -27.85 -9.02
CA SER A 147 11.04 -27.28 -7.96
C SER A 147 11.43 -28.32 -6.91
N HIS A 148 12.60 -28.15 -6.30
CA HIS A 148 13.06 -29.03 -5.22
C HIS A 148 12.23 -28.87 -3.93
N ASP A 149 11.57 -27.73 -3.76
CA ASP A 149 10.68 -27.44 -2.64
C ASP A 149 9.28 -28.06 -2.82
N MET A 150 8.99 -28.61 -4.02
CA MET A 150 7.71 -29.22 -4.30
C MET A 150 7.63 -30.60 -3.65
N ASP A 151 6.55 -30.84 -2.90
CA ASP A 151 6.28 -32.15 -2.34
C ASP A 151 5.91 -33.14 -3.45
N LYS A 152 6.84 -34.06 -3.75
CA LYS A 152 6.65 -35.11 -4.76
C LYS A 152 5.43 -35.97 -4.45
N GLU A 153 5.17 -36.28 -3.17
CA GLU A 153 3.99 -37.08 -2.78
C GLU A 153 2.70 -36.33 -3.08
N LEU A 154 2.68 -35.01 -2.84
CA LEU A 154 1.54 -34.17 -3.19
C LEU A 154 1.28 -34.14 -4.70
N VAL A 155 2.33 -33.99 -5.51
CA VAL A 155 2.19 -34.03 -6.98
C VAL A 155 1.65 -35.39 -7.43
N LEU A 156 2.23 -36.48 -6.95
CA LEU A 156 1.80 -37.84 -7.29
C LEU A 156 0.35 -38.11 -6.88
N LYS A 157 -0.06 -37.64 -5.69
CA LYS A 157 -1.44 -37.74 -5.22
C LYS A 157 -2.40 -36.98 -6.14
N ASN A 158 -2.04 -35.77 -6.57
CA ASN A 158 -2.88 -34.99 -7.48
C ASN A 158 -2.91 -35.56 -8.90
N LEU A 159 -1.83 -36.20 -9.36
CA LEU A 159 -1.82 -36.94 -10.64
C LEU A 159 -2.88 -38.06 -10.67
N GLN A 160 -3.15 -38.74 -9.54
CA GLN A 160 -4.20 -39.78 -9.49
C GLN A 160 -5.60 -39.26 -9.80
N SER A 161 -5.83 -37.95 -9.62
CA SER A 161 -7.12 -37.31 -9.92
C SER A 161 -7.27 -36.92 -11.39
N LEU A 162 -6.18 -36.97 -12.16
CA LEU A 162 -6.21 -36.68 -13.58
C LEU A 162 -6.78 -37.86 -14.38
N PRO A 163 -7.45 -37.59 -15.52
CA PRO A 163 -7.83 -38.61 -16.49
C PRO A 163 -6.67 -39.53 -16.89
N GLU A 164 -6.95 -40.83 -17.01
CA GLU A 164 -5.95 -41.87 -17.34
C GLU A 164 -5.15 -41.56 -18.60
N ILE A 165 -5.81 -41.02 -19.63
CA ILE A 165 -5.18 -40.62 -20.89
C ILE A 165 -4.04 -39.61 -20.70
N TYR A 166 -4.10 -38.77 -19.65
CA TYR A 166 -3.02 -37.82 -19.36
C TYR A 166 -1.84 -38.51 -18.69
N LEU A 167 -2.10 -39.48 -17.79
CA LEU A 167 -1.06 -40.28 -17.16
C LEU A 167 -0.32 -41.14 -18.19
N GLN A 168 -1.05 -41.66 -19.19
CA GLN A 168 -0.46 -42.40 -20.31
C GLN A 168 0.51 -41.52 -21.10
N GLN A 169 0.08 -40.32 -21.47
CA GLN A 169 0.91 -39.36 -22.21
C GLN A 169 2.18 -38.96 -21.45
N ILE A 170 2.12 -38.81 -20.12
CA ILE A 170 3.29 -38.52 -19.28
C ILE A 170 4.33 -39.65 -19.45
N ILE A 171 3.90 -40.90 -19.27
CA ILE A 171 4.76 -42.08 -19.33
C ILE A 171 5.34 -42.23 -20.75
N GLU A 172 4.49 -42.21 -21.77
CA GLU A 172 4.87 -42.31 -23.18
C GLU A 172 5.89 -41.23 -23.59
N SER A 173 5.76 -40.00 -23.08
CA SER A 173 6.68 -38.91 -23.41
C SER A 173 8.12 -39.15 -22.96
N VAL A 174 8.33 -40.04 -21.98
CA VAL A 174 9.64 -40.36 -21.41
C VAL A 174 10.13 -41.73 -21.86
N THR A 175 9.25 -42.73 -21.94
CA THR A 175 9.61 -44.10 -22.29
C THR A 175 9.57 -44.36 -23.80
N GLY A 176 8.76 -43.61 -24.55
CA GLY A 176 8.45 -43.89 -25.95
C GLY A 176 7.54 -45.09 -26.16
N GLU A 177 6.98 -45.66 -25.08
CA GLU A 177 6.15 -46.86 -25.09
C GLU A 177 4.75 -46.55 -24.56
N GLU A 178 3.73 -47.10 -25.22
CA GLU A 178 2.32 -46.94 -24.84
C GLU A 178 2.09 -47.44 -23.40
N ALA A 179 1.56 -46.56 -22.56
CA ALA A 179 1.40 -46.86 -21.15
C ALA A 179 0.15 -47.72 -20.90
N GLN A 180 0.33 -48.82 -20.17
CA GLN A 180 -0.75 -49.73 -19.81
C GLN A 180 -1.02 -49.70 -18.30
N GLY A 181 -2.28 -49.91 -17.94
CA GLY A 181 -2.74 -49.98 -16.56
C GLY A 181 -3.81 -48.93 -16.23
N ASN A 182 -4.24 -48.94 -14.97
CA ASN A 182 -5.14 -47.93 -14.41
C ASN A 182 -4.34 -46.71 -13.86
N ALA A 183 -5.05 -45.65 -13.47
CA ALA A 183 -4.44 -44.43 -12.94
C ALA A 183 -3.42 -44.66 -11.79
N GLN A 184 -3.72 -45.59 -10.86
CA GLN A 184 -2.84 -45.85 -9.71
C GLN A 184 -1.54 -46.53 -10.15
N GLU A 185 -1.63 -47.52 -11.03
CA GLU A 185 -0.46 -48.22 -11.60
C GLU A 185 0.44 -47.24 -12.37
N MET A 186 -0.15 -46.34 -13.15
CA MET A 186 0.59 -45.32 -13.89
C MET A 186 1.28 -44.30 -12.98
N VAL A 187 0.62 -43.85 -11.91
CA VAL A 187 1.25 -42.96 -10.92
C VAL A 187 2.41 -43.65 -10.20
N ILE A 188 2.29 -44.96 -9.91
CA ILE A 188 3.41 -45.74 -9.35
C ILE A 188 4.58 -45.78 -10.33
N GLN A 189 4.34 -46.03 -11.63
CA GLN A 189 5.38 -45.99 -12.65
C GLN A 189 6.07 -44.63 -12.72
N ILE A 190 5.31 -43.53 -12.70
CA ILE A 190 5.85 -42.16 -12.67
C ILE A 190 6.68 -41.93 -11.40
N SER A 191 6.25 -42.44 -10.25
CA SER A 191 6.96 -42.27 -8.97
C SER A 191 8.34 -42.93 -8.95
N GLN A 192 8.48 -44.07 -9.65
CA GLN A 192 9.68 -44.90 -9.73
C GLN A 192 10.68 -44.38 -10.77
N MET A 193 10.29 -43.39 -11.58
CA MET A 193 11.22 -42.71 -12.49
C MET A 193 12.33 -42.02 -11.68
N GLY A 194 13.57 -42.08 -12.20
CA GLY A 194 14.66 -41.26 -11.67
C GLY A 194 14.34 -39.77 -11.82
N ASP A 195 14.94 -38.92 -10.97
CA ASP A 195 14.58 -37.50 -10.87
C ASP A 195 14.58 -36.75 -12.20
N GLN A 196 15.53 -37.04 -13.09
CA GLN A 196 15.59 -36.43 -14.43
C GLN A 196 14.38 -36.83 -15.29
N ASN A 197 14.07 -38.12 -15.33
CA ASN A 197 12.94 -38.64 -16.08
C ASN A 197 11.61 -38.12 -15.53
N TYR A 198 11.47 -38.06 -14.20
CA TYR A 198 10.30 -37.48 -13.55
C TYR A 198 10.11 -36.01 -13.96
N LYS A 199 11.15 -35.18 -13.82
CA LYS A 199 11.08 -33.76 -14.22
C LYS A 199 10.74 -33.60 -15.70
N GLN A 200 11.35 -34.42 -16.57
CA GLN A 200 11.06 -34.41 -18.00
C GLN A 200 9.59 -34.77 -18.27
N ALA A 201 9.06 -35.79 -17.60
CA ALA A 201 7.67 -36.22 -17.73
C ALA A 201 6.70 -35.08 -17.39
N ILE A 202 6.96 -34.39 -16.27
CA ILE A 202 6.12 -33.26 -15.82
C ILE A 202 6.23 -32.06 -16.77
N MET A 203 7.42 -31.73 -17.28
CA MET A 203 7.61 -30.63 -18.24
C MET A 203 6.94 -30.91 -19.60
N ASN A 204 6.90 -32.18 -20.00
CA ASN A 204 6.29 -32.62 -21.26
C ASN A 204 4.74 -32.63 -21.24
N LEU A 205 4.12 -32.36 -20.09
CA LEU A 205 2.67 -32.21 -19.99
C LEU A 205 2.16 -31.16 -20.97
N GLN A 206 1.05 -31.45 -21.63
CA GLN A 206 0.37 -30.47 -22.47
C GLN A 206 -0.04 -29.26 -21.61
N PRO A 207 -0.10 -28.04 -22.18
CA PRO A 207 -0.36 -26.83 -21.41
C PRO A 207 -1.62 -26.89 -20.52
N GLU A 208 -2.69 -27.50 -21.02
CA GLU A 208 -3.94 -27.66 -20.26
C GLU A 208 -3.80 -28.61 -19.07
N GLN A 209 -3.09 -29.73 -19.24
CA GLN A 209 -2.85 -30.70 -18.18
C GLN A 209 -1.96 -30.10 -17.09
N LYS A 210 -0.94 -29.34 -17.50
CA LYS A 210 -0.03 -28.63 -16.61
C LYS A 210 -0.78 -27.60 -15.76
N ARG A 211 -1.71 -26.84 -16.37
CA ARG A 211 -2.61 -25.94 -15.64
C ARG A 211 -3.52 -26.68 -14.68
N GLN A 212 -4.16 -27.77 -15.10
CA GLN A 212 -5.05 -28.55 -14.24
C GLN A 212 -4.33 -29.14 -13.02
N LEU A 213 -3.14 -29.72 -13.24
CA LEU A 213 -2.31 -30.25 -12.18
C LEU A 213 -1.85 -29.14 -11.23
N THR A 214 -1.39 -28.01 -11.77
CA THR A 214 -0.94 -26.88 -10.95
C THR A 214 -2.07 -26.34 -10.11
N LEU A 215 -3.26 -26.12 -10.71
CA LEU A 215 -4.44 -25.66 -10.00
C LEU A 215 -4.82 -26.62 -8.87
N ALA A 216 -4.85 -27.93 -9.11
CA ALA A 216 -5.16 -28.91 -8.08
C ALA A 216 -4.19 -28.83 -6.89
N ILE A 217 -2.89 -28.66 -7.16
CA ILE A 217 -1.86 -28.53 -6.12
C ILE A 217 -2.02 -27.21 -5.36
N THR A 218 -2.18 -26.08 -6.05
CA THR A 218 -2.24 -24.76 -5.43
C THR A 218 -3.57 -24.55 -4.69
N SER A 219 -4.68 -25.13 -5.14
CA SER A 219 -5.95 -25.14 -4.39
C SER A 219 -5.86 -26.01 -3.13
N ALA A 220 -5.16 -27.14 -3.18
CA ALA A 220 -4.97 -28.01 -2.01
C ALA A 220 -4.02 -27.38 -0.98
N GLU A 221 -2.98 -26.69 -1.44
CA GLU A 221 -1.99 -26.01 -0.60
C GLU A 221 -1.71 -24.58 -1.11
N PRO A 222 -2.51 -23.58 -0.69
CA PRO A 222 -2.43 -22.19 -1.19
C PRO A 222 -1.07 -21.51 -1.05
N LYS A 223 -0.23 -21.96 -0.11
CA LYS A 223 1.16 -21.45 0.03
C LYS A 223 1.99 -21.59 -1.26
N TYR A 224 1.63 -22.52 -2.16
CA TYR A 224 2.35 -22.67 -3.43
C TYR A 224 2.13 -21.50 -4.39
N TYR A 225 1.08 -20.70 -4.21
CA TYR A 225 0.95 -19.43 -4.94
C TYR A 225 2.12 -18.48 -4.66
N GLU A 226 2.73 -18.53 -3.48
CA GLU A 226 3.89 -17.70 -3.14
C GLU A 226 5.19 -18.16 -3.83
N LYS A 227 5.18 -19.29 -4.53
CA LYS A 227 6.36 -19.80 -5.25
C LYS A 227 6.48 -19.23 -6.67
N PHE A 228 5.43 -18.62 -7.19
CA PHE A 228 5.46 -17.89 -8.45
C PHE A 228 6.20 -16.55 -8.30
N SER A 229 6.77 -16.05 -9.39
CA SER A 229 7.49 -14.78 -9.36
C SER A 229 6.55 -13.57 -9.26
N ALA A 230 7.02 -12.50 -8.60
CA ALA A 230 6.28 -11.25 -8.51
C ALA A 230 6.09 -10.61 -9.89
N ASP A 231 7.08 -10.77 -10.78
CA ASP A 231 6.98 -10.36 -12.18
C ASP A 231 5.84 -11.06 -12.93
N ALA A 232 5.63 -12.36 -12.70
CA ALA A 232 4.53 -13.08 -13.33
C ALA A 232 3.17 -12.51 -12.88
N TYR A 233 2.98 -12.31 -11.58
CA TYR A 233 1.75 -11.74 -11.05
C TYR A 233 1.49 -10.33 -11.54
N THR A 234 2.47 -9.45 -11.43
CA THR A 234 2.33 -8.05 -11.85
C THR A 234 2.15 -7.93 -13.35
N HIS A 235 2.74 -8.80 -14.16
CA HIS A 235 2.45 -8.85 -15.59
C HIS A 235 1.00 -9.24 -15.89
N ILE A 236 0.46 -10.23 -15.18
CA ILE A 236 -0.95 -10.64 -15.30
C ILE A 236 -1.88 -9.49 -14.91
N ILE A 237 -1.63 -8.84 -13.75
CA ILE A 237 -2.41 -7.69 -13.30
C ILE A 237 -2.37 -6.58 -14.36
N ASN A 238 -1.17 -6.21 -14.84
CA ASN A 238 -1.01 -5.11 -15.78
C ASN A 238 -1.74 -5.36 -17.12
N ARG A 239 -1.81 -6.62 -17.55
CA ARG A 239 -2.45 -7.02 -18.81
C ARG A 239 -3.97 -7.12 -18.70
N GLU A 240 -4.47 -7.63 -17.57
CA GLU A 240 -5.87 -8.07 -17.44
C GLU A 240 -6.74 -7.17 -16.57
N ARG A 241 -6.16 -6.22 -15.83
CA ARG A 241 -6.90 -5.37 -14.87
C ARG A 241 -6.59 -3.90 -15.09
N GLN A 242 -7.57 -3.08 -14.73
CA GLN A 242 -7.43 -1.63 -14.77
C GLN A 242 -6.78 -1.12 -13.48
N LYS A 243 -6.14 0.05 -13.57
CA LYS A 243 -5.53 0.73 -12.41
C LYS A 243 -6.50 0.87 -11.23
N ASP A 244 -7.73 1.32 -11.46
CA ASP A 244 -8.69 1.53 -10.36
C ASP A 244 -9.10 0.24 -9.65
N GLU A 245 -9.23 -0.86 -10.39
CA GLU A 245 -9.50 -2.19 -9.82
C GLU A 245 -8.29 -2.67 -9.00
N THR A 246 -7.09 -2.46 -9.52
CA THR A 246 -5.83 -2.79 -8.85
C THR A 246 -5.71 -2.06 -7.52
N ILE A 247 -5.92 -0.74 -7.51
CA ILE A 247 -5.85 0.08 -6.29
C ILE A 247 -6.88 -0.40 -5.26
N LYS A 248 -8.11 -0.73 -5.67
CA LYS A 248 -9.11 -1.29 -4.76
C LYS A 248 -8.66 -2.60 -4.13
N ALA A 249 -8.08 -3.50 -4.94
CA ALA A 249 -7.55 -4.78 -4.45
C ALA A 249 -6.38 -4.60 -3.48
N MET A 250 -5.56 -3.57 -3.66
CA MET A 250 -4.46 -3.23 -2.74
C MET A 250 -4.94 -2.87 -1.32
N GLY A 251 -6.25 -2.67 -1.11
CA GLY A 251 -6.82 -2.46 0.23
C GLY A 251 -6.65 -3.63 1.21
N VAL A 252 -6.30 -4.82 0.73
CA VAL A 252 -5.96 -5.97 1.60
C VAL A 252 -4.51 -5.95 2.08
N ILE A 253 -3.66 -5.09 1.50
CA ILE A 253 -2.26 -4.94 1.88
C ILE A 253 -2.19 -4.24 3.24
N LYS A 254 -1.31 -4.73 4.12
CA LYS A 254 -1.13 -4.08 5.42
C LYS A 254 -0.71 -2.60 5.30
N PRO A 255 -1.22 -1.70 6.16
CA PRO A 255 -0.96 -0.27 6.06
C PRO A 255 0.51 0.11 6.03
N GLU A 256 1.40 -0.60 6.73
CA GLU A 256 2.84 -0.29 6.73
C GLU A 256 3.50 -0.42 5.35
N TYR A 257 3.00 -1.29 4.47
CA TYR A 257 3.51 -1.41 3.11
C TYR A 257 2.91 -0.33 2.20
N LEU A 258 1.63 -0.01 2.37
CA LEU A 258 0.99 1.10 1.66
C LEU A 258 1.66 2.43 2.00
N GLN A 259 1.99 2.66 3.28
CA GLN A 259 2.74 3.83 3.73
C GLN A 259 4.11 3.92 3.04
N LYS A 260 4.84 2.81 2.95
CA LYS A 260 6.13 2.76 2.22
C LYS A 260 5.96 3.07 0.73
N MET A 261 4.88 2.62 0.10
CA MET A 261 4.59 2.98 -1.29
C MET A 261 4.35 4.48 -1.43
N ILE A 262 3.49 5.06 -0.59
CA ILE A 262 3.20 6.50 -0.62
C ILE A 262 4.45 7.34 -0.35
N ALA A 263 5.37 6.87 0.50
CA ALA A 263 6.64 7.54 0.76
C ALA A 263 7.55 7.68 -0.48
N THR A 264 7.31 6.91 -1.54
CA THR A 264 8.04 7.05 -2.81
C THR A 264 7.53 8.20 -3.69
N LEU A 265 6.39 8.80 -3.34
CA LEU A 265 5.88 9.96 -4.06
C LEU A 265 6.82 11.17 -3.94
N PRO A 266 6.89 12.01 -4.98
CA PRO A 266 7.43 13.35 -4.87
C PRO A 266 6.82 14.11 -3.68
N GLN A 267 7.63 14.95 -3.03
CA GLN A 267 7.26 15.65 -1.79
C GLN A 267 5.96 16.45 -1.92
N ASP A 268 5.74 17.09 -3.07
CA ASP A 268 4.53 17.86 -3.37
C ASP A 268 3.27 16.96 -3.41
N LEU A 269 3.34 15.81 -4.07
CA LEU A 269 2.23 14.84 -4.11
C LEU A 269 2.01 14.16 -2.76
N MET A 270 3.09 13.77 -2.07
CA MET A 270 3.00 13.23 -0.72
C MET A 270 2.34 14.23 0.23
N SER A 271 2.69 15.52 0.13
CA SER A 271 2.05 16.60 0.91
C SER A 271 0.54 16.66 0.65
N VAL A 272 0.10 16.53 -0.60
CA VAL A 272 -1.33 16.47 -0.95
C VAL A 272 -2.02 15.27 -0.30
N VAL A 273 -1.42 14.08 -0.33
CA VAL A 273 -2.00 12.89 0.33
C VAL A 273 -2.14 13.11 1.84
N ILE A 274 -1.09 13.64 2.48
CA ILE A 274 -1.04 13.87 3.92
C ILE A 274 -2.09 14.91 4.37
N THR A 275 -2.58 15.81 3.50
CA THR A 275 -3.67 16.75 3.86
C THR A 275 -4.96 16.04 4.33
N GLN A 276 -5.16 14.78 3.97
CA GLN A 276 -6.30 13.97 4.39
C GLN A 276 -6.25 13.55 5.86
N ILE A 277 -5.10 13.69 6.55
CA ILE A 277 -4.99 13.41 7.99
C ILE A 277 -6.03 14.23 8.75
N ASP A 278 -6.71 13.56 9.68
CA ASP A 278 -7.63 14.20 10.61
C ASP A 278 -7.02 15.46 11.24
N THR A 279 -7.82 16.53 11.27
CA THR A 279 -7.35 17.86 11.65
C THR A 279 -6.84 17.92 13.09
N GLU A 280 -7.48 17.20 14.02
CA GLU A 280 -7.05 17.12 15.41
C GLU A 280 -5.76 16.33 15.54
N LYS A 281 -5.67 15.16 14.88
CA LYS A 281 -4.43 14.38 14.82
C LYS A 281 -3.27 15.21 14.25
N PHE A 282 -3.50 15.95 13.17
CA PHE A 282 -2.47 16.79 12.55
C PHE A 282 -2.00 17.91 13.49
N ALA A 283 -2.95 18.62 14.13
CA ALA A 283 -2.64 19.67 15.08
C ALA A 283 -1.85 19.16 16.30
N ASP A 284 -2.24 18.01 16.85
CA ASP A 284 -1.51 17.35 17.94
C ASP A 284 -0.07 16.99 17.52
N SER A 285 0.11 16.50 16.28
CA SER A 285 1.42 16.19 15.73
C SER A 285 2.31 17.43 15.58
N LEU A 286 1.75 18.56 15.15
CA LEU A 286 2.49 19.82 15.06
C LEU A 286 2.98 20.29 16.43
N ILE A 287 2.18 20.10 17.48
CA ILE A 287 2.55 20.47 18.85
C ILE A 287 3.61 19.52 19.43
N ASN A 288 3.34 18.22 19.36
CA ASN A 288 4.09 17.22 20.12
C ASN A 288 5.29 16.65 19.36
N LYS A 289 5.25 16.66 18.02
CA LYS A 289 6.26 16.01 17.17
C LYS A 289 7.03 16.97 16.28
N PHE A 290 6.42 18.08 15.87
CA PHE A 290 7.02 19.07 14.96
C PHE A 290 6.92 20.52 15.45
N PRO A 291 7.26 20.84 16.72
CA PRO A 291 7.14 22.20 17.25
C PRO A 291 8.03 23.20 16.49
N GLU A 292 9.12 22.74 15.88
CA GLU A 292 10.00 23.56 15.05
C GLU A 292 9.33 24.04 13.76
N ILE A 293 8.35 23.29 13.24
CA ILE A 293 7.59 23.71 12.05
C ILE A 293 6.65 24.85 12.43
N LEU A 294 5.96 24.74 13.58
CA LEU A 294 5.14 25.83 14.11
C LEU A 294 5.97 27.09 14.33
N ALA A 295 7.16 26.97 14.93
CA ALA A 295 8.04 28.11 15.17
C ALA A 295 8.41 28.89 13.89
N LYS A 296 8.52 28.23 12.73
CA LYS A 296 8.83 28.89 11.45
C LYS A 296 7.69 29.78 10.93
N PHE A 297 6.45 29.38 11.16
CA PHE A 297 5.28 30.16 10.74
C PHE A 297 4.93 31.29 11.71
N ILE A 298 5.53 31.25 12.89
CA ILE A 298 5.33 32.22 13.96
C ILE A 298 6.43 33.30 13.92
N ALA A 299 7.68 32.90 13.73
CA ALA A 299 8.83 33.81 13.69
C ALA A 299 9.03 34.56 12.33
N GLY A 300 8.10 34.37 11.38
CA GLY A 300 8.19 34.82 9.99
C GLY A 300 7.26 35.96 9.63
#